data_AF-A0A2N2UQ89-F1
#
_entry.id   AF-A0A2N2UQ89-F1
#
_cell.length_a   1.000
_cell.length_b   1.000
_cell.length_c   1.000
_cell.angle_alpha   90.00
_cell.angle_beta   90.00
_cell.angle_gamma   90.00
#
_symmetry.space_group_name_H-M   'P 1'
#
loop_
_entity.id
_entity.type
_entity.pdbx_description
1 polymer ?
#
loop_
_entity_poly.entity_id
_entity_poly.type
_entity_poly.pdbx_seq_one_letter_code
_entity_poly.pdbx_strand_id
1 'polypeptide(L)' 'MDKETLKDIVDRAHIVCPCSNATRGNIKVTLTLV' A
#
# COMPACT_ATOMS: atom_id res chain seq x y z
N MET A 1 -14.96 -5.98 8.47
CA MET A 1 -14.45 -4.63 8.20
C MET A 1 -14.98 -4.21 6.85
N ASP A 2 -15.42 -2.96 6.71
CA ASP A 2 -15.83 -2.42 5.43
C ASP A 2 -14.60 -2.15 4.53
N LYS A 3 -14.83 -2.08 3.21
CA LYS A 3 -13.76 -1.93 2.22
C LYS A 3 -13.03 -0.59 2.36
N GLU A 4 -13.70 0.44 2.86
CA GLU A 4 -13.12 1.78 3.01
C GLU A 4 -12.09 1.78 4.15
N THR A 5 -12.44 1.20 5.29
CA THR A 5 -11.52 0.98 6.41
C THR A 5 -10.31 0.15 6.00
N LEU A 6 -10.51 -0.94 5.25
CA LEU A 6 -9.40 -1.77 4.77
C LEU A 6 -8.48 -1.00 3.81
N LYS A 7 -9.05 -0.16 2.95
CA LYS A 7 -8.28 0.68 2.03
C LYS A 7 -7.42 1.71 2.78
N ASP A 8 -7.98 2.39 3.78
CA ASP A 8 -7.22 3.36 4.61
C ASP A 8 -6.01 2.71 5.29
N ILE A 9 -6.20 1.50 5.84
CA ILE A 9 -5.12 0.75 6.48
C ILE A 9 -4.01 0.39 5.48
N VAL A 10 -4.39 -0.13 4.31
CA VAL A 10 -3.44 -0.54 3.26
C VAL A 10 -2.67 0.67 2.73
N ASP A 11 -3.36 1.79 2.48
CA ASP A 11 -2.74 3.02 1.99
C ASP A 11 -1.72 3.55 2.99
N ARG A 12 -2.05 3.56 4.29
CA ARG A 12 -1.13 3.97 5.36
C ARG A 12 0.05 3.03 5.51
N ALA A 13 -0.18 1.72 5.46
CA ALA A 13 0.86 0.71 5.57
C ALA A 13 1.87 0.82 4.41
N HIS A 14 1.40 1.09 3.19
CA HIS A 14 2.26 1.21 2.02
C HIS A 14 3.19 2.44 2.08
N ILE A 15 2.78 3.50 2.78
CA ILE A 15 3.64 4.69 2.99
C ILE A 15 4.82 4.36 3.90
N VAL A 16 4.59 3.60 4.98
CA VAL A 16 5.62 3.32 6.01
C VAL A 16 6.40 2.02 5.77
N CYS A 17 5.93 1.14 4.90
CA CYS A 17 6.57 -0.14 4.60
C CYS A 17 7.99 0.06 4.03
N PRO A 18 9.04 -0.51 4.66
CA PRO A 18 10.42 -0.36 4.19
C PRO A 18 10.62 -0.78 2.73
N CYS A 19 9.98 -1.88 2.32
CA CYS A 19 10.08 -2.41 0.97
C CYS A 19 9.46 -1.46 -0.07
N SER A 20 8.32 -0.85 0.28
CA SER A 20 7.64 0.13 -0.59
C SER A 20 8.43 1.43 -0.70
N ASN A 21 9.09 1.85 0.38
CA ASN A 21 9.98 3.00 0.35
C ASN A 21 11.25 2.74 -0.50
N ALA A 22 11.86 1.56 -0.36
CA ALA A 22 13.06 1.18 -1.11
C ALA A 22 12.83 1.07 -2.63
N THR A 23 11.59 0.84 -3.06
CA THR A 23 11.23 0.63 -4.48
C THR A 23 10.50 1.82 -5.10
N ARG A 24 10.27 2.90 -4.33
CA ARG A 24 9.50 4.08 -4.76
C ARG A 24 10.16 4.76 -5.96
N GLY A 25 9.45 4.80 -7.08
CA GLY A 25 9.92 5.42 -8.33
C GLY A 25 10.76 4.49 -9.23
N ASN A 26 11.14 3.30 -8.75
CA ASN A 26 12.01 2.39 -9.48
C ASN A 26 11.23 1.31 -10.27
N ILE A 27 10.08 0.86 -9.73
CA ILE A 27 9.24 -0.17 -10.35
C ILE A 27 7.75 0.19 -10.23
N LYS A 28 6.94 -0.34 -11.14
CA LYS A 28 5.47 -0.21 -11.06
C LYS A 28 4.91 -1.24 -10.07
N VAL A 29 4.23 -0.76 -9.05
CA VAL A 29 3.55 -1.59 -8.03
C VAL A 29 2.04 -1.40 -8.16
N THR A 30 1.27 -2.47 -7.95
CA THR A 30 -0.20 -2.43 -7.93
C THR A 30 -0.70 -3.14 -6.69
N LEU A 31 -1.47 -2.44 -5.85
CA LEU A 31 -2.11 -2.99 -4.66
C LEU A 31 -3.51 -3.47 -5.04
N THR A 32 -3.84 -4.71 -4.71
CA THR A 32 -5.16 -5.29 -4.96
C THR A 32 -5.81 -5.66 -3.63
N LEU A 33 -7.00 -5.13 -3.38
CA LEU A 33 -7.83 -5.52 -2.25
C LEU A 33 -8.86 -6.55 -2.73
N VAL A 34 -8.81 -7.75 -2.18
CA VAL A 34 -9.73 -8.87 -2.48
C VAL A 34 -10.78 -9.05 -1.38
#